data_AF-A0A183EFZ0-F1
#
_entry.id   AF-A0A183EFZ0-F1
#
_cell.length_a   1.000
_cell.length_b   1.000
_cell.length_c   1.000
_cell.angle_alpha   90.00
_cell.angle_beta   90.00
_cell.angle_gamma   90.00
#
_symmetry.space_group_name_H-M   'P 1'
#
loop_
_entity.id
_entity.type
_entity.pdbx_description
1 polymer ?
#
loop_
_entity_poly.entity_id
_entity_poly.type
_entity_poly.pdbx_seq_one_letter_code
_entity_poly.pdbx_strand_id
1 'polypeptide(L)'
;EWYGYFHFPTLPNKKRFGREIARFPTAFANSVICISILGNTLVHKPSEHDPGVVLMLAELAKEAGIPDGCYNIIHGQHDSVNFICDNPDIKAVSFIGGNRAGEHIYARASKALKRVQCNMGAKCLGVVMPDATKTGLFRQLTSGAYGCSGQRCLALTTAILVGEAREWIPEIVEDAKKFKALNFCNDFLEFHRNCTFDIISGCLQETDFGPMISKQAKERCLELIESARKDGCRVLLDGTNYTAKGYEKGFFVGATVIDGVKENMRCYKEEIFGPVLLLMCVDTLDEAIAIVNRNPYGNGTAIFTSSGATARKFEQQAEPGLVGINIPVPIPLPMFSFTGNKKSFAGDHNFYGKMGMHFYTQWKTITSLWREEVAGRNVYCDNFKMSRK
;
A
#
# COMPACT_ATOMS: atom_id res chain seq x y z
N GLU A 1 -7.43 4.10 4.46
CA GLU A 1 -6.52 5.23 4.25
C GLU A 1 -5.23 4.71 3.63
N TRP A 2 -5.00 4.85 2.32
CA TRP A 2 -3.70 4.51 1.71
C TRP A 2 -3.46 5.39 0.48
N TYR A 3 -2.24 5.93 0.35
CA TYR A 3 -1.84 6.89 -0.70
C TYR A 3 -0.45 6.57 -1.24
N GLY A 4 -0.24 6.70 -2.55
CA GLY A 4 1.10 6.62 -3.13
C GLY A 4 1.25 6.47 -4.64
N TYR A 5 2.47 6.66 -5.15
CA TYR A 5 2.79 6.96 -6.55
C TYR A 5 3.46 5.76 -7.25
N PHE A 6 3.06 5.45 -8.50
CA PHE A 6 3.76 4.53 -9.39
C PHE A 6 4.16 5.25 -10.68
N HIS A 7 5.38 4.98 -11.15
CA HIS A 7 5.88 5.41 -12.45
C HIS A 7 5.70 4.25 -13.45
N PHE A 8 4.91 4.46 -14.52
CA PHE A 8 4.79 3.48 -15.61
C PHE A 8 5.82 3.82 -16.71
N PRO A 9 6.56 2.83 -17.25
CA PRO A 9 7.35 3.02 -18.47
C PRO A 9 6.42 3.40 -19.63
N THR A 10 6.83 4.41 -20.40
CA THR A 10 6.10 4.94 -21.56
C THR A 10 5.80 3.85 -22.60
N LEU A 11 4.52 3.62 -22.91
CA LEU A 11 4.10 2.89 -24.10
C LEU A 11 4.09 3.83 -25.34
N PRO A 12 4.42 3.35 -26.56
CA PRO A 12 4.87 4.22 -27.65
C PRO A 12 3.77 4.90 -28.48
N ASN A 13 2.48 4.67 -28.23
CA ASN A 13 1.41 5.19 -29.09
C ASN A 13 0.62 6.34 -28.44
N LYS A 14 1.11 7.55 -28.68
CA LYS A 14 0.39 8.80 -28.44
C LYS A 14 -0.77 8.92 -29.43
N LYS A 15 -2.00 8.81 -28.91
CA LYS A 15 -3.13 9.68 -29.27
C LYS A 15 -4.27 9.42 -28.28
N ARG A 16 -4.58 10.42 -27.47
CA ARG A 16 -5.86 10.64 -26.76
C ARG A 16 -6.14 9.99 -25.39
N PHE A 17 -5.13 9.59 -24.62
CA PHE A 17 -5.30 9.42 -23.17
C PHE A 17 -4.49 10.49 -22.44
N GLY A 18 -5.21 11.38 -21.73
CA GLY A 18 -4.60 12.29 -20.77
C GLY A 18 -3.78 11.48 -19.78
N ARG A 19 -2.56 11.94 -19.51
CA ARG A 19 -1.76 11.39 -18.43
C ARG A 19 -2.55 11.67 -17.14
N GLU A 20 -2.94 10.65 -16.39
CA GLU A 20 -3.68 10.83 -15.13
C GLU A 20 -2.73 10.55 -13.95
N ILE A 21 -2.59 11.53 -13.05
CA ILE A 21 -1.90 11.37 -11.76
C ILE A 21 -2.88 10.69 -10.80
N ALA A 22 -2.48 9.51 -10.35
CA ALA A 22 -3.36 8.58 -9.69
C ALA A 22 -2.62 7.99 -8.48
N ARG A 23 -2.77 8.61 -7.31
CA ARG A 23 -2.28 8.06 -6.03
C ARG A 23 -3.34 7.06 -5.51
N PHE A 24 -2.91 6.00 -4.80
CA PHE A 24 -3.57 4.70 -4.44
C PHE A 24 -5.09 4.40 -4.57
N PRO A 25 -6.09 5.30 -4.40
CA PRO A 25 -7.48 4.99 -4.78
C PRO A 25 -7.62 4.34 -6.16
N THR A 26 -6.74 4.63 -7.12
CA THR A 26 -6.68 3.98 -8.43
C THR A 26 -6.15 2.55 -8.43
N ALA A 27 -5.06 2.23 -7.72
CA ALA A 27 -4.45 0.89 -7.74
C ALA A 27 -5.42 -0.16 -7.17
N PHE A 28 -6.16 0.20 -6.13
CA PHE A 28 -7.17 -0.69 -5.55
C PHE A 28 -8.48 -0.69 -6.31
N ALA A 29 -8.92 0.46 -6.84
CA ALA A 29 -10.06 0.47 -7.76
C ALA A 29 -9.80 -0.38 -9.02
N ASN A 30 -8.55 -0.48 -9.49
CA ASN A 30 -8.21 -1.38 -10.60
C ASN A 30 -8.33 -2.86 -10.21
N SER A 31 -7.94 -3.23 -8.98
CA SER A 31 -8.19 -4.58 -8.44
C SER A 31 -9.67 -4.90 -8.24
N VAL A 32 -10.48 -3.86 -8.08
CA VAL A 32 -11.94 -3.89 -7.90
C VAL A 32 -12.66 -4.02 -9.25
N ILE A 33 -12.14 -3.44 -10.34
CA ILE A 33 -12.66 -3.69 -11.69
C ILE A 33 -12.46 -5.16 -12.10
N CYS A 34 -11.43 -5.84 -11.60
CA CYS A 34 -11.29 -7.28 -11.82
C CYS A 34 -12.44 -8.11 -11.23
N ILE A 35 -13.21 -7.60 -10.26
CA ILE A 35 -14.36 -8.29 -9.66
C ILE A 35 -15.50 -8.41 -10.69
N SER A 36 -15.74 -7.36 -11.49
CA SER A 36 -16.80 -7.38 -12.52
C SER A 36 -16.48 -8.33 -13.67
N ILE A 37 -15.19 -8.51 -14.00
CA ILE A 37 -14.73 -9.49 -15.00
C ILE A 37 -15.07 -10.94 -14.56
N LEU A 38 -15.18 -11.17 -13.25
CA LEU A 38 -15.51 -12.49 -12.68
C LEU A 38 -17.02 -12.72 -12.53
N GLY A 39 -17.86 -11.80 -13.01
CA GLY A 39 -19.32 -11.91 -12.94
C GLY A 39 -19.91 -11.56 -11.56
N ASN A 40 -19.14 -10.90 -10.69
CA ASN A 40 -19.64 -10.41 -9.41
C ASN A 40 -20.13 -8.95 -9.55
N THR A 41 -21.09 -8.56 -8.72
CA THR A 41 -21.42 -7.15 -8.46
C THR A 41 -20.67 -6.65 -7.22
N LEU A 42 -20.52 -5.33 -7.11
CA LEU A 42 -19.72 -4.72 -6.06
C LEU A 42 -20.40 -3.54 -5.38
N VAL A 43 -20.20 -3.47 -4.06
CA VAL A 43 -20.45 -2.32 -3.20
C VAL A 43 -19.11 -1.84 -2.64
N HIS A 44 -18.65 -0.67 -3.06
CA HIS A 44 -17.38 -0.08 -2.67
C HIS A 44 -17.60 1.06 -1.66
N LYS A 45 -17.01 0.92 -0.47
CA LYS A 45 -16.97 1.97 0.56
C LYS A 45 -15.60 2.63 0.61
N PRO A 46 -15.35 3.71 -0.15
CA PRO A 46 -14.04 4.36 -0.19
C PRO A 46 -13.77 5.14 1.10
N SER A 47 -12.51 5.50 1.31
CA SER A 47 -12.11 6.43 2.37
C SER A 47 -12.89 7.75 2.26
N GLU A 48 -13.40 8.22 3.39
CA GLU A 48 -14.11 9.50 3.52
C GLU A 48 -13.18 10.71 3.38
N HIS A 49 -11.87 10.53 3.51
CA HIS A 49 -10.89 11.61 3.41
C HIS A 49 -10.63 12.06 1.97
N ASP A 50 -10.88 11.18 0.98
CA ASP A 50 -10.48 11.37 -0.42
C ASP A 50 -11.37 10.60 -1.43
N PRO A 51 -12.70 10.67 -1.34
CA PRO A 51 -13.58 9.83 -2.16
C PRO A 51 -13.56 10.15 -3.66
N GLY A 52 -13.03 11.33 -4.05
CA GLY A 52 -13.20 11.89 -5.40
C GLY A 52 -12.73 10.99 -6.54
N VAL A 53 -11.56 10.36 -6.39
CA VAL A 53 -11.02 9.47 -7.43
C VAL A 53 -11.90 8.23 -7.63
N VAL A 54 -12.51 7.71 -6.58
CA VAL A 54 -13.37 6.53 -6.67
C VAL A 54 -14.67 6.85 -7.42
N LEU A 55 -15.19 8.07 -7.28
CA LEU A 55 -16.34 8.55 -8.04
C LEU A 55 -16.00 8.69 -9.53
N MET A 56 -14.85 9.30 -9.87
CA MET A 56 -14.38 9.40 -11.26
C MET A 56 -14.23 8.01 -11.90
N LEU A 57 -13.73 7.02 -11.16
CA LEU A 57 -13.61 5.65 -11.66
C LEU A 57 -14.96 4.96 -11.85
N ALA A 58 -15.99 5.31 -11.09
CA ALA A 58 -17.34 4.81 -11.34
C ALA A 58 -17.95 5.38 -12.62
N GLU A 59 -17.70 6.65 -12.91
CA GLU A 59 -18.10 7.27 -14.19
C GLU A 59 -17.40 6.58 -15.36
N LEU A 60 -16.07 6.41 -15.27
CA LEU A 60 -15.29 5.69 -16.29
C LEU A 60 -15.71 4.22 -16.44
N ALA A 61 -16.07 3.54 -15.35
CA ALA A 61 -16.60 2.18 -15.39
C ALA A 61 -17.91 2.10 -16.19
N LYS A 62 -18.80 3.07 -15.99
CA LYS A 62 -20.05 3.19 -16.74
C LYS A 62 -19.79 3.49 -18.22
N GLU A 63 -18.87 4.40 -18.53
CA GLU A 63 -18.45 4.68 -19.92
C GLU A 63 -17.82 3.47 -20.61
N ALA A 64 -17.09 2.64 -19.86
CA ALA A 64 -16.52 1.38 -20.36
C ALA A 64 -17.56 0.28 -20.59
N GLY A 65 -18.84 0.51 -20.24
CA GLY A 65 -19.95 -0.42 -20.49
C GLY A 65 -20.26 -1.37 -19.33
N ILE A 66 -19.78 -1.10 -18.11
CA ILE A 66 -20.23 -1.87 -16.94
C ILE A 66 -21.72 -1.59 -16.71
N PRO A 67 -22.59 -2.63 -16.64
CA PRO A 67 -24.03 -2.42 -16.46
C PRO A 67 -24.37 -1.70 -15.15
N ASP A 68 -25.47 -0.94 -15.18
CA ASP A 68 -25.99 -0.27 -14.00
C ASP A 68 -26.26 -1.28 -12.87
N GLY A 69 -25.85 -0.93 -11.64
CA GLY A 69 -25.96 -1.79 -10.47
C GLY A 69 -24.81 -2.79 -10.28
N CYS A 70 -23.90 -2.96 -11.25
CA CYS A 70 -22.74 -3.85 -11.09
C CYS A 70 -21.63 -3.23 -10.25
N TYR A 71 -21.46 -1.91 -10.27
CA TYR A 71 -20.51 -1.19 -9.43
C TYR A 71 -21.21 -0.04 -8.71
N ASN A 72 -21.32 -0.17 -7.39
CA ASN A 72 -22.02 0.78 -6.54
C ASN A 72 -21.07 1.35 -5.50
N ILE A 73 -21.22 2.63 -5.19
CA ILE A 73 -20.44 3.29 -4.15
C ILE A 73 -21.35 3.65 -2.98
N ILE A 74 -20.92 3.33 -1.77
CA ILE A 74 -21.57 3.82 -0.54
C ILE A 74 -20.57 4.63 0.27
N HIS A 75 -20.93 5.84 0.65
CA HIS A 75 -20.11 6.65 1.56
C HIS A 75 -20.52 6.40 3.02
N GLY A 76 -19.73 6.94 3.94
CA GLY A 76 -19.94 6.83 5.38
C GLY A 76 -18.77 6.15 6.09
N GLN A 77 -18.90 5.91 7.39
CA GLN A 77 -17.81 5.44 8.25
C GLN A 77 -18.14 4.06 8.83
N HIS A 78 -18.23 3.96 10.16
CA HIS A 78 -18.43 2.69 10.88
C HIS A 78 -19.75 2.00 10.53
N ASP A 79 -20.86 2.74 10.41
CA ASP A 79 -22.17 2.14 10.14
C ASP A 79 -22.25 1.53 8.74
N SER A 80 -21.70 2.20 7.73
CA SER A 80 -21.61 1.67 6.37
C SER A 80 -20.73 0.41 6.31
N VAL A 81 -19.64 0.37 7.09
CA VAL A 81 -18.79 -0.83 7.21
C VAL A 81 -19.52 -1.98 7.90
N ASN A 82 -20.23 -1.70 9.01
CA ASN A 82 -21.00 -2.71 9.73
C ASN A 82 -22.12 -3.28 8.85
N PHE A 83 -22.83 -2.42 8.12
CA PHE A 83 -23.82 -2.84 7.13
C PHE A 83 -23.21 -3.83 6.12
N ILE A 84 -22.04 -3.53 5.55
CA ILE A 84 -21.35 -4.44 4.61
C ILE A 84 -21.04 -5.79 5.28
N CYS A 85 -20.55 -5.76 6.52
CA CYS A 85 -20.17 -6.98 7.23
C CYS A 85 -21.38 -7.86 7.58
N ASP A 86 -22.53 -7.25 7.89
CA ASP A 86 -23.70 -7.94 8.41
C ASP A 86 -24.68 -8.37 7.33
N ASN A 87 -24.75 -7.63 6.20
CA ASN A 87 -25.74 -7.88 5.16
C ASN A 87 -25.60 -9.32 4.60
N PRO A 88 -26.66 -10.14 4.59
CA PRO A 88 -26.60 -11.54 4.17
C PRO A 88 -26.36 -11.73 2.66
N ASP A 89 -26.63 -10.72 1.84
CA ASP A 89 -26.46 -10.79 0.39
C ASP A 89 -25.00 -10.63 -0.04
N ILE A 90 -24.17 -10.00 0.80
CA ILE A 90 -22.74 -9.84 0.56
C ILE A 90 -22.00 -11.14 0.92
N LYS A 91 -21.27 -11.71 -0.04
CA LYS A 91 -20.61 -13.03 0.14
C LYS A 91 -19.11 -12.97 0.45
N ALA A 92 -18.48 -11.83 0.17
CA ALA A 92 -17.06 -11.63 0.40
C ALA A 92 -16.78 -10.17 0.79
N VAL A 93 -15.82 -9.96 1.69
CA VAL A 93 -15.36 -8.64 2.13
C VAL A 93 -13.85 -8.54 1.93
N SER A 94 -13.43 -7.52 1.18
CA SER A 94 -12.02 -7.22 0.93
C SER A 94 -11.71 -5.85 1.52
N PHE A 95 -10.78 -5.80 2.48
CA PHE A 95 -10.45 -4.58 3.21
C PHE A 95 -8.97 -4.27 3.16
N ILE A 96 -8.63 -2.98 3.05
CA ILE A 96 -7.26 -2.49 3.13
C ILE A 96 -7.25 -1.22 3.98
N GLY A 97 -6.56 -1.24 5.11
CA GLY A 97 -6.55 -0.12 6.07
C GLY A 97 -5.74 -0.40 7.32
N GLY A 98 -5.83 0.46 8.33
CA GLY A 98 -5.15 0.23 9.60
C GLY A 98 -5.69 -0.98 10.38
N ASN A 99 -4.86 -1.54 11.26
CA ASN A 99 -5.17 -2.75 12.04
C ASN A 99 -6.49 -2.68 12.80
N ARG A 100 -6.79 -1.57 13.49
CA ARG A 100 -8.03 -1.44 14.27
C ARG A 100 -9.29 -1.70 13.44
N ALA A 101 -9.33 -1.17 12.23
CA ALA A 101 -10.46 -1.37 11.32
C ALA A 101 -10.43 -2.76 10.69
N GLY A 102 -9.25 -3.24 10.27
CA GLY A 102 -9.10 -4.56 9.66
C GLY A 102 -9.45 -5.71 10.60
N GLU A 103 -9.00 -5.67 11.84
CA GLU A 103 -9.31 -6.67 12.87
C GLU A 103 -10.82 -6.70 13.18
N HIS A 104 -11.46 -5.53 13.27
CA HIS A 104 -12.92 -5.42 13.43
C HIS A 104 -13.68 -6.05 12.26
N ILE A 105 -13.30 -5.70 11.02
CA ILE A 105 -13.94 -6.21 9.81
C ILE A 105 -13.73 -7.72 9.68
N TYR A 106 -12.50 -8.20 9.87
CA TYR A 106 -12.18 -9.62 9.81
C TYR A 106 -12.99 -10.41 10.84
N ALA A 107 -13.01 -9.97 12.11
CA ALA A 107 -13.77 -10.65 13.15
C ALA A 107 -15.29 -10.65 12.87
N ARG A 108 -15.84 -9.49 12.50
CA ARG A 108 -17.30 -9.34 12.29
C ARG A 108 -17.79 -10.08 11.05
N ALA A 109 -17.14 -9.88 9.91
CA ALA A 109 -17.57 -10.51 8.65
C ALA A 109 -17.31 -12.03 8.65
N SER A 110 -16.22 -12.51 9.26
CA SER A 110 -15.99 -13.95 9.43
C SER A 110 -17.02 -14.60 10.36
N LYS A 111 -17.44 -13.90 11.43
CA LYS A 111 -18.56 -14.37 12.29
C LYS A 111 -19.87 -14.51 11.49
N ALA A 112 -20.07 -13.68 10.48
CA ALA A 112 -21.18 -13.77 9.54
C ALA A 112 -20.95 -14.79 8.40
N LEU A 113 -19.92 -15.65 8.50
CA LEU A 113 -19.56 -16.71 7.55
C LEU A 113 -19.25 -16.21 6.13
N LYS A 114 -18.85 -14.94 5.99
CA LYS A 114 -18.39 -14.38 4.72
C LYS A 114 -16.93 -14.77 4.48
N ARG A 115 -16.52 -14.82 3.21
CA ARG A 115 -15.08 -14.86 2.87
C ARG A 115 -14.46 -13.50 3.16
N VAL A 116 -13.35 -13.44 3.88
CA VAL A 116 -12.74 -12.16 4.26
C VAL A 116 -11.24 -12.17 3.98
N GLN A 117 -10.76 -11.10 3.36
CA GLN A 117 -9.34 -10.78 3.25
C GLN A 117 -9.12 -9.34 3.72
N CYS A 118 -8.18 -9.14 4.64
CA CYS A 118 -7.88 -7.83 5.23
C CYS A 118 -6.37 -7.57 5.15
N ASN A 119 -5.96 -6.61 4.32
CA ASN A 119 -4.60 -6.07 4.36
C ASN A 119 -4.55 -4.97 5.42
N MET A 120 -3.66 -5.11 6.38
CA MET A 120 -3.60 -4.28 7.58
C MET A 120 -2.32 -3.44 7.61
N GLY A 121 -2.09 -2.76 8.72
CA GLY A 121 -0.95 -1.88 8.94
C GLY A 121 0.38 -2.62 8.87
N ALA A 122 1.44 -1.83 8.85
CA ALA A 122 2.77 -2.33 8.58
C ALA A 122 3.86 -1.56 9.31
N LYS A 123 5.03 -2.20 9.38
CA LYS A 123 6.28 -1.57 9.76
C LYS A 123 7.35 -2.29 8.95
N CYS A 124 7.77 -1.72 7.83
CA CYS A 124 8.74 -2.39 6.96
C CYS A 124 10.17 -2.01 7.37
N LEU A 125 11.03 -3.02 7.44
CA LEU A 125 12.42 -2.89 7.87
C LEU A 125 13.34 -3.18 6.68
N GLY A 126 14.42 -2.42 6.57
CA GLY A 126 15.48 -2.60 5.57
C GLY A 126 16.79 -2.94 6.25
N VAL A 127 17.33 -4.12 5.98
CA VAL A 127 18.65 -4.53 6.48
C VAL A 127 19.72 -4.05 5.51
N VAL A 128 20.70 -3.29 6.00
CA VAL A 128 21.81 -2.77 5.22
C VAL A 128 23.08 -3.49 5.66
N MET A 129 23.62 -4.32 4.77
CA MET A 129 24.88 -5.02 5.01
C MET A 129 26.08 -4.11 4.67
N PRO A 130 27.27 -4.33 5.28
CA PRO A 130 28.45 -3.52 5.00
C PRO A 130 29.00 -3.73 3.58
N ASP A 131 28.61 -4.83 2.91
CA ASP A 131 28.94 -5.12 1.52
C ASP A 131 27.90 -4.55 0.53
N ALA A 132 26.90 -3.79 1.00
CA ALA A 132 25.91 -3.17 0.14
C ALA A 132 26.55 -2.11 -0.77
N THR A 133 26.16 -2.11 -2.04
CA THR A 133 26.61 -1.10 -3.00
C THR A 133 26.07 0.28 -2.61
N LYS A 134 26.94 1.22 -2.20
CA LYS A 134 26.54 2.59 -1.84
C LYS A 134 25.85 3.35 -2.98
N THR A 135 26.18 3.03 -4.24
CA THR A 135 25.57 3.67 -5.42
C THR A 135 24.05 3.49 -5.42
N GLY A 136 23.33 4.57 -5.18
CA GLY A 136 21.86 4.59 -5.15
C GLY A 136 21.23 4.09 -3.84
N LEU A 137 22.00 3.48 -2.92
CA LEU A 137 21.49 2.94 -1.65
C LEU A 137 20.79 4.01 -0.81
N PHE A 138 21.46 5.14 -0.54
CA PHE A 138 20.91 6.18 0.31
C PHE A 138 19.61 6.75 -0.26
N ARG A 139 19.58 6.98 -1.59
CA ARG A 139 18.35 7.41 -2.28
C ARG A 139 17.24 6.35 -2.20
N GLN A 140 17.57 5.07 -2.25
CA GLN A 140 16.59 3.99 -2.08
C GLN A 140 16.00 3.97 -0.65
N LEU A 141 16.84 4.15 0.37
CA LEU A 141 16.39 4.22 1.77
C LEU A 141 15.48 5.44 2.01
N THR A 142 15.94 6.62 1.58
CA THR A 142 15.20 7.89 1.79
C THR A 142 13.93 7.93 0.94
N SER A 143 13.95 7.49 -0.32
CA SER A 143 12.73 7.40 -1.14
C SER A 143 11.75 6.34 -0.66
N GLY A 144 12.25 5.22 -0.13
CA GLY A 144 11.43 4.19 0.51
C GLY A 144 10.71 4.74 1.75
N ALA A 145 11.36 5.58 2.54
CA ALA A 145 10.81 6.17 3.75
C ALA A 145 9.87 7.36 3.50
N TYR A 146 10.27 8.29 2.62
CA TYR A 146 9.58 9.59 2.47
C TYR A 146 8.62 9.64 1.28
N GLY A 147 8.71 8.68 0.36
CA GLY A 147 7.80 8.59 -0.78
C GLY A 147 6.34 8.66 -0.33
N CYS A 148 5.59 9.62 -0.88
CA CYS A 148 4.19 9.87 -0.51
C CYS A 148 4.02 10.27 0.96
N SER A 149 5.01 11.00 1.47
CA SER A 149 5.07 11.50 2.85
C SER A 149 5.10 10.37 3.87
N GLY A 150 5.64 9.21 3.49
CA GLY A 150 5.68 7.99 4.32
C GLY A 150 4.32 7.35 4.58
N GLN A 151 3.25 7.81 3.93
CA GLN A 151 1.88 7.29 4.09
C GLN A 151 1.63 6.05 3.21
N ARG A 152 2.52 5.06 3.29
CA ARG A 152 2.47 3.80 2.52
C ARG A 152 2.65 2.59 3.45
N CYS A 153 1.83 1.54 3.28
CA CYS A 153 1.99 0.27 4.02
C CYS A 153 3.34 -0.42 3.75
N LEU A 154 4.00 -0.07 2.66
CA LEU A 154 5.33 -0.57 2.31
C LEU A 154 6.39 0.52 2.38
N ALA A 155 6.13 1.63 3.10
CA ALA A 155 7.19 2.59 3.39
C ALA A 155 8.30 1.89 4.18
N LEU A 156 9.55 2.13 3.79
CA LEU A 156 10.72 1.62 4.50
C LEU A 156 10.95 2.45 5.76
N THR A 157 10.19 2.16 6.81
CA THR A 157 10.14 2.98 8.04
C THR A 157 11.37 2.84 8.93
N THR A 158 12.15 1.78 8.77
CA THR A 158 13.31 1.50 9.64
C THR A 158 14.44 0.88 8.83
N ALA A 159 15.65 1.42 8.95
CA ALA A 159 16.87 0.82 8.42
C ALA A 159 17.69 0.21 9.57
N ILE A 160 18.01 -1.08 9.46
CA ILE A 160 18.90 -1.81 10.35
C ILE A 160 20.28 -1.85 9.69
N LEU A 161 21.24 -1.13 10.25
CA LEU A 161 22.62 -1.06 9.78
C LEU A 161 23.45 -2.15 10.47
N VAL A 162 24.00 -3.07 9.69
CA VAL A 162 24.76 -4.23 10.20
C VAL A 162 26.26 -3.93 10.19
N GLY A 163 26.93 -4.13 11.31
CA GLY A 163 28.39 -3.96 11.42
C GLY A 163 28.84 -2.56 10.98
N GLU A 164 29.79 -2.50 10.06
CA GLU A 164 30.38 -1.26 9.52
C GLU A 164 29.38 -0.35 8.78
N ALA A 165 28.22 -0.86 8.36
CA ALA A 165 27.19 -0.02 7.72
C ALA A 165 26.69 1.11 8.65
N ARG A 166 26.89 0.98 9.97
CA ARG A 166 26.58 2.04 10.95
C ARG A 166 27.37 3.33 10.72
N GLU A 167 28.52 3.25 10.07
CA GLU A 167 29.33 4.42 9.75
C GLU A 167 28.67 5.29 8.67
N TRP A 168 27.66 4.77 7.97
CA TRP A 168 27.02 5.46 6.85
C TRP A 168 25.83 6.36 7.23
N ILE A 169 25.56 6.50 8.53
CA ILE A 169 24.53 7.39 9.07
C ILE A 169 24.68 8.83 8.52
N PRO A 170 25.87 9.44 8.47
CA PRO A 170 26.02 10.80 7.92
C PRO A 170 25.60 10.91 6.46
N GLU A 171 25.93 9.94 5.61
CA GLU A 171 25.50 9.95 4.20
C GLU A 171 23.97 9.75 4.05
N ILE A 172 23.35 8.92 4.89
CA ILE A 172 21.89 8.76 4.93
C ILE A 172 21.21 10.10 5.28
N VAL A 173 21.73 10.80 6.29
CA VAL A 173 21.20 12.11 6.72
C VAL A 173 21.39 13.15 5.61
N GLU A 174 22.54 13.17 4.96
CA GLU A 174 22.81 14.12 3.87
C GLU A 174 21.92 13.87 2.65
N ASP A 175 21.62 12.61 2.32
CA ASP A 175 20.65 12.31 1.28
C ASP A 175 19.22 12.67 1.69
N ALA A 176 18.85 12.46 2.96
CA ALA A 176 17.53 12.83 3.48
C ALA A 176 17.27 14.34 3.43
N LYS A 177 18.29 15.19 3.60
CA LYS A 177 18.15 16.66 3.44
C LYS A 177 17.77 17.07 2.02
N LYS A 178 18.10 16.25 1.02
CA LYS A 178 17.76 16.54 -0.40
C LYS A 178 16.28 16.30 -0.70
N PHE A 179 15.58 15.55 0.15
CA PHE A 179 14.16 15.28 0.01
C PHE A 179 13.33 16.52 0.37
N LYS A 180 12.84 17.22 -0.65
CA LYS A 180 12.06 18.45 -0.50
C LYS A 180 10.58 18.13 -0.35
N ALA A 181 10.01 18.43 0.81
CA ALA A 181 8.57 18.59 0.93
C ALA A 181 8.09 19.76 0.04
N LEU A 182 6.83 19.71 -0.40
CA LEU A 182 6.24 20.66 -1.34
C LEU A 182 6.54 22.12 -0.96
N ASN A 183 7.33 22.79 -1.80
CA ASN A 183 7.52 24.24 -1.78
C ASN A 183 6.89 24.82 -3.05
N PHE A 184 5.91 25.69 -2.90
CA PHE A 184 5.07 26.15 -4.01
C PHE A 184 5.66 27.39 -4.72
N CYS A 185 5.49 27.48 -6.05
CA CYS A 185 5.77 28.66 -6.87
C CYS A 185 4.51 29.54 -7.01
N ASN A 186 4.64 30.86 -6.94
CA ASN A 186 3.58 31.85 -6.69
C ASN A 186 2.32 31.87 -7.63
N ASP A 187 2.22 31.04 -8.66
CA ASP A 187 1.22 31.19 -9.73
C ASP A 187 -0.08 30.37 -9.52
N PHE A 188 -0.35 29.87 -8.32
CA PHE A 188 -1.57 29.09 -8.02
C PHE A 188 -2.79 29.93 -7.65
N LEU A 189 -2.73 31.25 -7.60
CA LEU A 189 -3.90 32.03 -7.18
C LEU A 189 -5.04 32.02 -8.23
N GLU A 190 -4.79 31.49 -9.44
CA GLU A 190 -5.81 31.23 -10.47
C GLU A 190 -6.38 29.79 -10.45
N PHE A 191 -6.15 29.05 -9.35
CA PHE A 191 -6.42 27.62 -9.21
C PHE A 191 -7.91 27.22 -9.19
N HIS A 192 -8.85 28.17 -9.23
CA HIS A 192 -10.22 27.88 -8.82
C HIS A 192 -11.24 27.49 -9.91
N ARG A 193 -10.90 27.44 -11.22
CA ARG A 193 -11.92 27.10 -12.24
C ARG A 193 -11.50 26.25 -13.46
N ASN A 194 -10.23 26.19 -13.87
CA ASN A 194 -9.86 25.57 -15.16
C ASN A 194 -8.52 24.79 -15.10
N CYS A 195 -8.41 23.78 -14.24
CA CYS A 195 -7.18 22.98 -14.18
C CYS A 195 -7.05 22.01 -15.36
N THR A 196 -5.96 22.15 -16.12
CA THR A 196 -5.45 21.14 -17.05
C THR A 196 -4.23 20.44 -16.44
N PHE A 197 -3.94 19.22 -16.91
CA PHE A 197 -2.85 18.35 -16.42
C PHE A 197 -1.47 19.03 -16.37
N ASP A 198 -1.20 19.95 -17.30
CA ASP A 198 0.11 20.59 -17.45
C ASP A 198 0.49 21.50 -16.26
N ILE A 199 -0.52 22.11 -15.60
CA ILE A 199 -0.33 23.00 -14.43
C ILE A 199 0.05 22.19 -13.18
N ILE A 200 -0.58 21.02 -12.97
CA ILE A 200 -0.23 20.09 -11.89
C ILE A 200 1.20 19.57 -12.07
N SER A 201 1.61 19.30 -13.31
CA SER A 201 2.95 18.81 -13.63
C SER A 201 4.05 19.83 -13.35
N GLY A 202 3.79 21.14 -13.50
CA GLY A 202 4.79 22.21 -13.26
C GLY A 202 5.11 22.41 -11.78
N CYS A 203 4.11 22.43 -10.91
CA CYS A 203 4.29 22.63 -9.46
C CYS A 203 4.90 21.39 -8.76
N LEU A 204 4.87 20.23 -9.42
CA LEU A 204 5.44 18.98 -8.91
C LEU A 204 6.94 18.78 -9.27
N GLN A 205 7.54 19.63 -10.12
CA GLN A 205 8.92 19.41 -10.60
C GLN A 205 10.00 19.60 -9.51
N GLU A 206 9.72 20.38 -8.46
CA GLU A 206 10.67 20.68 -7.36
C GLU A 206 10.32 19.95 -6.04
N THR A 207 9.32 19.06 -6.06
CA THR A 207 8.73 18.45 -4.86
C THR A 207 8.86 16.93 -4.84
N ASP A 208 9.44 16.38 -3.78
CA ASP A 208 9.51 14.94 -3.57
C ASP A 208 8.24 14.37 -2.90
N PHE A 209 7.62 15.09 -1.95
CA PHE A 209 6.40 14.63 -1.27
C PHE A 209 5.51 15.77 -0.73
N GLY A 210 4.24 15.44 -0.43
CA GLY A 210 3.18 16.39 -0.08
C GLY A 210 2.84 16.44 1.42
N PRO A 211 1.70 17.03 1.81
CA PRO A 211 1.27 17.06 3.20
C PRO A 211 0.76 15.68 3.69
N MET A 212 0.63 15.55 5.00
CA MET A 212 -0.13 14.47 5.65
C MET A 212 -1.62 14.60 5.31
N ILE A 213 -2.37 13.50 5.37
CA ILE A 213 -3.79 13.47 4.97
C ILE A 213 -4.70 14.34 5.84
N SER A 214 -4.38 14.49 7.13
CA SER A 214 -5.21 15.22 8.10
C SER A 214 -4.39 15.88 9.20
N LYS A 215 -5.02 16.80 9.94
CA LYS A 215 -4.43 17.42 11.14
C LYS A 215 -4.05 16.35 12.18
N GLN A 216 -4.94 15.38 12.40
CA GLN A 216 -4.75 14.29 13.34
C GLN A 216 -3.58 13.39 12.94
N ALA A 217 -3.41 13.12 11.64
CA ALA A 217 -2.26 12.37 11.13
C ALA A 217 -0.94 13.11 11.36
N LYS A 218 -0.93 14.43 11.14
CA LYS A 218 0.22 15.29 11.48
C LYS A 218 0.50 15.25 12.99
N GLU A 219 -0.50 15.45 13.83
CA GLU A 219 -0.34 15.45 15.30
C GLU A 219 0.23 14.12 15.81
N ARG A 220 -0.32 12.98 15.37
CA ARG A 220 0.19 11.64 15.70
C ARG A 220 1.64 11.43 15.25
N CYS A 221 2.00 11.89 14.05
CA CYS A 221 3.37 11.81 13.56
C CYS A 221 4.33 12.59 14.46
N LEU A 222 3.98 13.84 14.82
CA LEU A 222 4.77 14.69 15.71
C LEU A 222 4.92 14.07 17.12
N GLU A 223 3.84 13.50 17.67
CA GLU A 223 3.86 12.79 18.95
C GLU A 223 4.82 11.60 18.95
N LEU A 224 4.89 10.84 17.86
CA LEU A 224 5.77 9.68 17.76
C LEU A 224 7.24 10.09 17.59
N ILE A 225 7.52 11.16 16.85
CA ILE A 225 8.88 11.75 16.79
C ILE A 225 9.30 12.21 18.20
N GLU A 226 8.40 12.88 18.91
CA GLU A 226 8.67 13.35 20.28
C GLU A 226 8.86 12.19 21.28
N SER A 227 8.12 11.09 21.12
CA SER A 227 8.34 9.89 21.92
C SER A 227 9.76 9.33 21.76
N ALA A 228 10.33 9.40 20.56
CA ALA A 228 11.69 8.96 20.32
C ALA A 228 12.72 9.86 21.05
N ARG A 229 12.51 11.18 21.06
CA ARG A 229 13.36 12.12 21.82
C ARG A 229 13.35 11.79 23.31
N LYS A 230 12.16 11.55 23.87
CA LYS A 230 11.97 11.17 25.29
C LYS A 230 12.63 9.83 25.63
N ASP A 231 12.63 8.89 24.70
CA ASP A 231 13.29 7.59 24.85
C ASP A 231 14.83 7.68 24.66
N GLY A 232 15.39 8.87 24.44
CA GLY A 232 16.83 9.11 24.33
C GLY A 232 17.41 8.94 22.91
N CYS A 233 16.55 8.86 21.88
CA CYS A 233 17.01 8.81 20.50
C CYS A 233 17.57 10.16 20.04
N ARG A 234 18.49 10.12 19.07
CA ARG A 234 19.05 11.30 18.42
C ARG A 234 18.25 11.64 17.17
N VAL A 235 17.62 12.80 17.13
CA VAL A 235 16.98 13.31 15.91
C VAL A 235 18.04 14.03 15.07
N LEU A 236 18.58 13.33 14.07
CA LEU A 236 19.71 13.79 13.25
C LEU A 236 19.27 14.75 12.13
N LEU A 237 18.03 14.61 11.66
CA LEU A 237 17.34 15.55 10.79
C LEU A 237 15.95 15.76 11.38
N ASP A 238 15.58 17.00 11.67
CA ASP A 238 14.34 17.34 12.34
C ASP A 238 13.35 18.04 11.39
N GLY A 239 12.30 17.31 11.02
CA GLY A 239 11.23 17.82 10.16
C GLY A 239 10.01 18.39 10.90
N THR A 240 9.99 18.43 12.24
CA THR A 240 8.75 18.75 12.99
C THR A 240 8.26 20.18 12.78
N ASN A 241 9.18 21.12 12.51
CA ASN A 241 8.87 22.54 12.34
C ASN A 241 8.72 22.95 10.86
N TYR A 242 8.75 21.99 9.93
CA TYR A 242 8.66 22.29 8.51
C TYR A 242 7.28 22.89 8.17
N THR A 243 7.32 24.00 7.45
CA THR A 243 6.14 24.71 6.95
C THR A 243 6.36 25.05 5.49
N ALA A 244 5.40 24.70 4.63
CA ALA A 244 5.43 25.06 3.22
C ALA A 244 5.01 26.52 3.04
N LYS A 245 5.84 27.32 2.37
CA LYS A 245 5.55 28.74 2.09
C LYS A 245 4.24 28.88 1.31
N GLY A 246 3.32 29.72 1.78
CA GLY A 246 1.99 29.92 1.21
C GLY A 246 0.95 28.87 1.60
N TYR A 247 1.35 27.85 2.36
CA TYR A 247 0.49 26.79 2.87
C TYR A 247 0.77 26.55 4.36
N GLU A 248 0.88 27.62 5.13
CA GLU A 248 1.23 27.59 6.56
C GLU A 248 0.21 26.80 7.40
N LYS A 249 -1.04 26.74 6.93
CA LYS A 249 -2.12 25.95 7.53
C LYS A 249 -2.14 24.49 7.07
N GLY A 250 -1.25 24.09 6.16
CA GLY A 250 -1.16 22.74 5.63
C GLY A 250 -0.61 21.73 6.65
N PHE A 251 -0.95 20.47 6.45
CA PHE A 251 -0.56 19.37 7.36
C PHE A 251 0.83 18.82 7.04
N PHE A 252 1.81 19.70 6.87
CA PHE A 252 3.17 19.29 6.51
C PHE A 252 3.97 18.82 7.73
N VAL A 253 4.80 17.80 7.48
CA VAL A 253 5.90 17.32 8.33
C VAL A 253 7.09 17.12 7.38
N GLY A 254 8.27 17.62 7.75
CA GLY A 254 9.47 17.48 6.94
C GLY A 254 10.11 16.10 7.09
N ALA A 255 11.06 15.77 6.20
CA ALA A 255 11.86 14.56 6.33
C ALA A 255 12.56 14.54 7.68
N THR A 256 12.48 13.42 8.40
CA THR A 256 13.04 13.25 9.74
C THR A 256 13.87 11.98 9.80
N VAL A 257 15.08 12.05 10.34
CA VAL A 257 15.96 10.88 10.57
C VAL A 257 16.22 10.76 12.07
N ILE A 258 15.92 9.59 12.63
CA ILE A 258 16.06 9.31 14.06
C ILE A 258 16.99 8.12 14.25
N ASP A 259 18.04 8.31 15.04
CA ASP A 259 19.04 7.31 15.35
C ASP A 259 19.00 6.86 16.83
N GLY A 260 19.51 5.66 17.11
CA GLY A 260 19.52 5.06 18.44
C GLY A 260 18.21 4.35 18.81
N VAL A 261 17.40 4.00 17.81
CA VAL A 261 16.08 3.37 18.02
C VAL A 261 16.24 1.92 18.49
N LYS A 262 15.38 1.51 19.43
CA LYS A 262 15.34 0.14 20.00
C LYS A 262 13.93 -0.44 19.92
N GLU A 263 13.84 -1.77 19.91
CA GLU A 263 12.56 -2.50 19.74
C GLU A 263 11.52 -2.20 20.82
N ASN A 264 11.94 -1.78 22.01
CA ASN A 264 11.05 -1.48 23.12
C ASN A 264 10.39 -0.08 23.03
N MET A 265 10.91 0.81 22.17
CA MET A 265 10.48 2.20 22.06
C MET A 265 9.15 2.35 21.32
N ARG A 266 8.38 3.38 21.67
CA ARG A 266 7.05 3.61 21.09
C ARG A 266 7.12 3.93 19.60
N CYS A 267 8.09 4.75 19.19
CA CYS A 267 8.31 5.12 17.79
C CYS A 267 8.65 3.91 16.90
N TYR A 268 9.22 2.84 17.46
CA TYR A 268 9.44 1.57 16.76
C TYR A 268 8.16 0.74 16.68
N LYS A 269 7.49 0.52 17.82
CA LYS A 269 6.32 -0.37 17.93
C LYS A 269 5.10 0.12 17.14
N GLU A 270 4.89 1.42 17.09
CA GLU A 270 3.77 2.02 16.36
C GLU A 270 4.16 2.39 14.92
N GLU A 271 3.21 2.22 14.00
CA GLU A 271 3.33 2.76 12.64
C GLU A 271 3.22 4.30 12.73
N ILE A 272 4.27 4.99 12.30
CA ILE A 272 4.35 6.47 12.29
C ILE A 272 3.52 7.03 11.15
N PHE A 273 3.56 6.36 9.99
CA PHE A 273 2.82 6.74 8.80
C PHE A 273 3.08 8.19 8.33
N GLY A 274 4.35 8.60 8.44
CA GLY A 274 4.83 9.94 8.11
C GLY A 274 6.27 9.88 7.57
N PRO A 275 6.85 11.01 7.12
CA PRO A 275 8.16 11.05 6.47
C PRO A 275 9.31 10.94 7.49
N VAL A 276 9.39 9.79 8.17
CA VAL A 276 10.34 9.51 9.24
C VAL A 276 11.09 8.21 8.96
N LEU A 277 12.42 8.27 8.92
CA LEU A 277 13.30 7.11 8.83
C LEU A 277 13.95 6.84 10.20
N LEU A 278 13.68 5.67 10.76
CA LEU A 278 14.32 5.19 11.98
C LEU A 278 15.59 4.41 11.65
N LEU A 279 16.66 4.62 12.40
CA LEU A 279 17.92 3.91 12.27
C LEU A 279 18.17 3.04 13.51
N MET A 280 18.48 1.78 13.26
CA MET A 280 18.90 0.79 14.25
C MET A 280 20.27 0.26 13.83
N CYS A 281 21.13 -0.06 14.79
CA CYS A 281 22.44 -0.65 14.53
C CYS A 281 22.52 -2.00 15.24
N VAL A 282 23.04 -3.01 14.54
CA VAL A 282 23.27 -4.37 15.05
C VAL A 282 24.62 -4.87 14.59
N ASP A 283 25.11 -5.96 15.19
CA ASP A 283 26.44 -6.48 14.87
C ASP A 283 26.40 -7.53 13.75
N THR A 284 25.30 -8.27 13.63
CA THR A 284 25.21 -9.42 12.72
C THR A 284 23.93 -9.45 11.89
N LEU A 285 23.98 -10.15 10.76
CA LEU A 285 22.79 -10.45 9.94
C LEU A 285 21.76 -11.26 10.73
N ASP A 286 22.20 -12.21 11.57
CA ASP A 286 21.29 -13.05 12.36
C ASP A 286 20.48 -12.22 13.37
N GLU A 287 21.12 -11.25 14.01
CA GLU A 287 20.43 -10.30 14.87
C GLU A 287 19.43 -9.45 14.07
N ALA A 288 19.82 -8.96 12.89
CA ALA A 288 18.93 -8.20 12.01
C ALA A 288 17.69 -9.02 11.60
N ILE A 289 17.87 -10.28 11.17
CA ILE A 289 16.78 -11.20 10.83
C ILE A 289 15.88 -11.44 12.05
N ALA A 290 16.47 -11.61 13.24
CA ALA A 290 15.71 -11.81 14.45
C ALA A 290 14.82 -10.60 14.80
N ILE A 291 15.30 -9.37 14.60
CA ILE A 291 14.50 -8.14 14.76
C ILE A 291 13.37 -8.09 13.72
N VAL A 292 13.68 -8.37 12.45
CA VAL A 292 12.68 -8.45 11.36
C VAL A 292 11.58 -9.47 11.69
N ASN A 293 11.94 -10.62 12.25
CA ASN A 293 10.98 -11.67 12.58
C ASN A 293 10.21 -11.41 13.88
N ARG A 294 10.80 -10.73 14.87
CA ARG A 294 10.09 -10.31 16.09
C ARG A 294 9.07 -9.20 15.83
N ASN A 295 9.23 -8.42 14.75
CA ASN A 295 8.23 -7.44 14.35
C ASN A 295 6.86 -8.12 14.17
N PRO A 296 5.80 -7.68 14.87
CA PRO A 296 4.47 -8.26 14.73
C PRO A 296 3.89 -8.04 13.33
N TYR A 297 4.36 -7.02 12.62
CA TYR A 297 3.98 -6.75 11.23
C TYR A 297 4.85 -7.54 10.26
N GLY A 298 4.24 -8.05 9.19
CA GLY A 298 4.89 -8.94 8.24
C GLY A 298 4.56 -8.59 6.79
N ASN A 299 4.31 -7.31 6.51
CA ASN A 299 3.93 -6.86 5.16
C ASN A 299 5.08 -6.99 4.17
N GLY A 300 6.15 -6.23 4.38
CA GLY A 300 7.34 -6.27 3.55
C GLY A 300 8.63 -5.97 4.31
N THR A 301 9.73 -6.40 3.73
CA THR A 301 11.09 -6.17 4.24
C THR A 301 12.07 -6.09 3.07
N ALA A 302 13.23 -5.50 3.30
CA ALA A 302 14.29 -5.46 2.31
C ALA A 302 15.65 -5.83 2.93
N ILE A 303 16.57 -6.33 2.10
CA ILE A 303 17.99 -6.41 2.41
C ILE A 303 18.79 -5.78 1.27
N PHE A 304 19.83 -5.02 1.63
CA PHE A 304 20.79 -4.44 0.71
C PHE A 304 22.14 -5.11 0.91
N THR A 305 22.66 -5.76 -0.13
CA THR A 305 23.89 -6.56 -0.09
C THR A 305 24.37 -6.86 -1.51
N SER A 306 25.67 -7.07 -1.69
CA SER A 306 26.25 -7.59 -2.94
C SER A 306 26.49 -9.10 -2.90
N SER A 307 26.42 -9.72 -1.72
CA SER A 307 26.57 -11.16 -1.51
C SER A 307 25.29 -11.94 -1.79
N GLY A 308 25.35 -12.86 -2.77
CA GLY A 308 24.27 -13.80 -3.06
C GLY A 308 23.96 -14.76 -1.91
N ALA A 309 24.98 -15.17 -1.13
CA ALA A 309 24.79 -16.04 0.03
C ALA A 309 24.01 -15.31 1.15
N THR A 310 24.34 -14.04 1.39
CA THR A 310 23.62 -13.18 2.36
C THR A 310 22.17 -12.98 1.92
N ALA A 311 21.97 -12.62 0.64
CA ALA A 311 20.63 -12.44 0.08
C ALA A 311 19.78 -13.72 0.21
N ARG A 312 20.35 -14.88 -0.13
CA ARG A 312 19.64 -16.17 -0.04
C ARG A 312 19.29 -16.56 1.38
N LYS A 313 20.21 -16.35 2.34
CA LYS A 313 19.94 -16.58 3.76
C LYS A 313 18.77 -15.72 4.24
N PHE A 314 18.78 -14.43 3.90
CA PHE A 314 17.71 -13.51 4.25
C PHE A 314 16.36 -13.90 3.61
N GLU A 315 16.35 -14.22 2.32
CA GLU A 315 15.17 -14.68 1.59
C GLU A 315 14.51 -15.90 2.24
N GLN A 316 15.30 -16.85 2.74
CA GLN A 316 14.79 -18.08 3.36
C GLN A 316 14.33 -17.90 4.80
N GLN A 317 14.93 -16.97 5.54
CA GLN A 317 14.71 -16.84 6.99
C GLN A 317 13.82 -15.66 7.38
N ALA A 318 13.69 -14.64 6.54
CA ALA A 318 12.79 -13.53 6.79
C ALA A 318 11.32 -13.97 6.64
N GLU A 319 10.52 -13.72 7.67
CA GLU A 319 9.11 -14.09 7.71
C GLU A 319 8.12 -13.09 7.07
N PRO A 320 8.43 -11.80 6.83
CA PRO A 320 7.53 -10.92 6.08
C PRO A 320 7.23 -11.47 4.67
N GLY A 321 6.00 -11.31 4.21
CA GLY A 321 5.55 -12.00 2.99
C GLY A 321 6.02 -11.36 1.68
N LEU A 322 6.53 -10.12 1.70
CA LEU A 322 7.20 -9.47 0.57
C LEU A 322 8.67 -9.18 0.92
N VAL A 323 9.60 -9.82 0.22
CA VAL A 323 11.05 -9.68 0.46
C VAL A 323 11.72 -9.00 -0.73
N GLY A 324 12.37 -7.86 -0.50
CA GLY A 324 13.16 -7.14 -1.50
C GLY A 324 14.65 -7.39 -1.35
N ILE A 325 15.32 -7.82 -2.42
CA ILE A 325 16.79 -7.86 -2.49
C ILE A 325 17.26 -6.64 -3.28
N ASN A 326 17.94 -5.70 -2.63
CA ASN A 326 18.35 -4.40 -3.20
C ASN A 326 17.17 -3.58 -3.77
N ILE A 327 15.97 -3.78 -3.22
CA ILE A 327 14.74 -3.07 -3.59
C ILE A 327 14.05 -2.64 -2.28
N PRO A 328 13.91 -1.33 -2.00
CA PRO A 328 13.39 -0.84 -0.71
C PRO A 328 11.89 -1.11 -0.54
N VAL A 329 11.15 -1.19 -1.64
CA VAL A 329 9.68 -1.36 -1.63
C VAL A 329 9.30 -2.46 -2.62
N PRO A 330 9.26 -3.73 -2.19
CA PRO A 330 9.08 -4.90 -3.07
C PRO A 330 7.60 -5.13 -3.40
N ILE A 331 6.96 -4.17 -4.08
CA ILE A 331 5.56 -4.34 -4.53
C ILE A 331 5.51 -5.31 -5.70
N PRO A 332 4.71 -6.39 -5.62
CA PRO A 332 4.57 -7.32 -6.72
C PRO A 332 3.85 -6.68 -7.90
N LEU A 333 4.21 -7.08 -9.11
CA LEU A 333 3.45 -6.71 -10.30
C LEU A 333 2.05 -7.36 -10.27
N PRO A 334 1.04 -6.79 -10.96
CA PRO A 334 -0.36 -7.22 -10.82
C PRO A 334 -0.67 -8.69 -11.15
N MET A 335 0.19 -9.38 -11.90
CA MET A 335 0.05 -10.82 -12.18
C MET A 335 0.46 -11.72 -11.00
N PHE A 336 1.24 -11.17 -10.06
CA PHE A 336 1.54 -11.79 -8.76
C PHE A 336 0.56 -11.25 -7.72
N SER A 337 0.55 -11.82 -6.52
CA SER A 337 -0.35 -11.38 -5.44
C SER A 337 0.38 -10.54 -4.41
N PHE A 338 -0.31 -9.58 -3.79
CA PHE A 338 0.22 -8.86 -2.63
C PHE A 338 0.18 -9.77 -1.40
N THR A 339 1.33 -10.25 -0.94
CA THR A 339 1.43 -11.27 0.10
C THR A 339 1.83 -10.68 1.44
N GLY A 340 0.90 -10.04 2.13
CA GLY A 340 1.13 -9.65 3.53
C GLY A 340 1.16 -10.88 4.44
N ASN A 341 1.89 -10.81 5.56
CA ASN A 341 1.97 -11.87 6.56
C ASN A 341 1.81 -11.32 7.99
N LYS A 342 1.67 -12.21 8.99
CA LYS A 342 1.53 -11.87 10.42
C LYS A 342 0.38 -10.89 10.67
N LYS A 343 0.55 -9.90 11.55
CA LYS A 343 -0.48 -8.87 11.83
C LYS A 343 -0.72 -7.89 10.67
N SER A 344 -0.03 -8.03 9.54
CA SER A 344 -0.28 -7.22 8.35
C SER A 344 -1.33 -7.83 7.42
N PHE A 345 -1.78 -9.07 7.66
CA PHE A 345 -2.79 -9.70 6.84
C PHE A 345 -3.67 -10.65 7.65
N ALA A 346 -4.97 -10.68 7.34
CA ALA A 346 -5.91 -11.66 7.87
C ALA A 346 -6.78 -12.23 6.74
N GLY A 347 -6.77 -13.55 6.59
CA GLY A 347 -7.41 -14.30 5.51
C GLY A 347 -6.46 -15.36 4.94
N ASP A 348 -6.94 -16.14 3.97
CA ASP A 348 -6.15 -17.20 3.33
C ASP A 348 -5.79 -16.86 1.87
N HIS A 349 -6.55 -15.95 1.25
CA HIS A 349 -6.33 -15.52 -0.12
C HIS A 349 -5.83 -14.09 -0.14
N ASN A 350 -4.61 -13.90 -0.66
CA ASN A 350 -3.98 -12.61 -0.81
C ASN A 350 -4.59 -11.80 -1.97
N PHE A 351 -4.24 -10.51 -2.02
CA PHE A 351 -4.86 -9.57 -2.95
C PHE A 351 -4.33 -9.74 -4.38
N TYR A 352 -5.24 -9.57 -5.35
CA TYR A 352 -5.02 -9.58 -6.80
C TYR A 352 -4.17 -10.78 -7.30
N GLY A 353 -3.81 -10.80 -8.58
CA GLY A 353 -3.19 -11.97 -9.22
C GLY A 353 -4.08 -13.22 -9.10
N LYS A 354 -3.47 -14.41 -9.09
CA LYS A 354 -4.20 -15.69 -8.99
C LYS A 354 -4.96 -15.83 -7.67
N MET A 355 -4.41 -15.35 -6.56
CA MET A 355 -5.08 -15.45 -5.26
C MET A 355 -6.37 -14.62 -5.22
N GLY A 356 -6.35 -13.41 -5.80
CA GLY A 356 -7.56 -12.60 -5.94
C GLY A 356 -8.64 -13.29 -6.77
N MET A 357 -8.26 -13.98 -7.85
CA MET A 357 -9.21 -14.75 -8.67
C MET A 357 -9.89 -15.86 -7.85
N HIS A 358 -9.13 -16.59 -7.05
CA HIS A 358 -9.67 -17.61 -6.15
C HIS A 358 -10.55 -17.02 -5.04
N PHE A 359 -10.20 -15.85 -4.51
CA PHE A 359 -11.01 -15.17 -3.50
C PHE A 359 -12.42 -14.81 -4.01
N TYR A 360 -12.50 -14.33 -5.26
CA TYR A 360 -13.76 -13.86 -5.86
C TYR A 360 -14.55 -14.93 -6.62
N THR A 361 -14.06 -16.16 -6.74
CA THR A 361 -14.75 -17.27 -7.42
C THR A 361 -14.99 -18.45 -6.48
N GLN A 362 -15.86 -19.39 -6.85
CA GLN A 362 -16.14 -20.59 -6.06
C GLN A 362 -16.02 -21.84 -6.91
N TRP A 363 -15.46 -22.90 -6.34
CA TRP A 363 -15.35 -24.19 -7.00
C TRP A 363 -16.72 -24.86 -7.09
N LYS A 364 -17.04 -25.38 -8.28
CA LYS A 364 -18.20 -26.23 -8.53
C LYS A 364 -17.71 -27.50 -9.23
N THR A 365 -17.88 -28.64 -8.58
CA THR A 365 -17.52 -29.95 -9.13
C THR A 365 -18.77 -30.66 -9.60
N ILE A 366 -18.80 -31.07 -10.86
CA ILE A 366 -19.94 -31.75 -11.48
C ILE A 366 -19.46 -33.11 -11.98
N THR A 367 -20.10 -34.18 -11.51
CA THR A 367 -19.94 -35.53 -12.05
C THR A 367 -21.27 -35.93 -12.69
N SER A 368 -21.24 -36.26 -13.98
CA SER A 368 -22.43 -36.64 -14.72
C SER A 368 -22.21 -37.97 -15.45
N LEU A 369 -23.26 -38.79 -15.47
CA LEU A 369 -23.32 -40.03 -16.25
C LEU A 369 -24.67 -40.08 -16.95
N TRP A 370 -24.64 -40.25 -18.27
CA TRP A 370 -25.83 -40.45 -19.10
C TRP A 370 -25.74 -41.85 -19.70
N ARG A 371 -26.66 -42.76 -19.36
CA ARG A 371 -26.72 -44.11 -19.93
C ARG A 371 -27.66 -44.11 -21.14
N GLU A 372 -27.14 -44.50 -22.30
CA GLU A 372 -27.87 -44.52 -23.57
C GLU A 372 -29.15 -45.39 -23.52
N GLU A 373 -29.10 -46.48 -22.77
CA GLU A 373 -30.21 -47.44 -22.59
C GLU A 373 -31.45 -46.84 -21.90
N VAL A 374 -31.32 -45.69 -21.22
CA VAL A 374 -32.40 -45.00 -20.49
C VAL A 374 -32.79 -43.67 -21.16
N ALA A 375 -32.04 -43.25 -22.18
CA ALA A 375 -32.32 -42.04 -22.95
C ALA A 375 -33.45 -42.32 -23.97
N GLY A 376 -34.69 -42.38 -23.48
CA GLY A 376 -35.87 -42.41 -24.33
C GLY A 376 -35.85 -41.28 -25.35
N ARG A 377 -36.21 -41.59 -26.60
CA ARG A 377 -36.24 -40.63 -27.73
C ARG A 377 -37.01 -39.37 -27.32
N ASN A 378 -36.40 -38.21 -27.58
CA ASN A 378 -36.93 -36.84 -27.47
C ASN A 378 -36.98 -36.25 -26.05
N VAL A 379 -35.83 -35.78 -25.56
CA VAL A 379 -35.80 -34.64 -24.63
C VAL A 379 -35.23 -33.44 -25.39
N TYR A 380 -36.11 -32.60 -25.94
CA TYR A 380 -35.73 -31.30 -26.46
C TYR A 380 -35.49 -30.36 -25.28
N CYS A 381 -34.30 -29.77 -25.20
CA CYS A 381 -34.00 -28.71 -24.26
C CYS A 381 -34.21 -27.38 -24.99
N ASP A 382 -35.35 -26.72 -24.75
CA ASP A 382 -35.78 -25.50 -25.45
C ASP A 382 -34.87 -24.27 -25.25
N ASN A 383 -33.82 -24.36 -24.41
CA ASN A 383 -33.02 -23.21 -24.00
C ASN A 383 -31.72 -22.97 -24.81
N PHE A 384 -31.41 -23.79 -25.82
CA PHE A 384 -30.30 -23.52 -26.74
C PHE A 384 -30.77 -23.59 -28.20
N LYS A 385 -31.34 -22.49 -28.70
CA LYS A 385 -31.34 -22.23 -30.15
C LYS A 385 -29.90 -21.96 -30.59
N MET A 386 -29.15 -23.01 -30.91
CA MET A 386 -27.97 -22.83 -31.75
C MET A 386 -28.48 -22.36 -33.12
N SER A 387 -28.31 -21.06 -33.42
CA SER A 387 -28.48 -20.60 -34.78
C SER A 387 -27.38 -21.24 -35.62
N ARG A 388 -27.75 -22.20 -36.47
CA ARG A 388 -26.93 -22.51 -37.64
C ARG A 388 -27.05 -21.32 -38.59
N LYS A 389 -26.02 -20.48 -38.60
CA LYS A 389 -25.65 -19.68 -39.78
C LYS A 389 -24.23 -20.02 -40.14
#